data_AF-A0A8J4C684-F1
#
_entry.id   AF-A0A8J4C684-F1
#
_cell.length_a   1.000
_cell.length_b   1.000
_cell.length_c   1.000
_cell.angle_alpha   90.00
_cell.angle_beta   90.00
_cell.angle_gamma   90.00
#
_symmetry.space_group_name_H-M   'P 1'
#
loop_
_entity.id
_entity.type
_entity.pdbx_description
1 polymer ?
#
loop_
_entity_poly.entity_id
_entity_poly.type
_entity_poly.pdbx_seq_one_letter_code
_entity_poly.pdbx_strand_id
1 'polypeptide(L)'
;ARCEAVARSLLVAQFVAAGQPLVAASTLARPAMAQLVAALAAVRRGYRALLCPPSLTSADRVLTWHSPYAGGGEPDWAAANPDYAANALVLTIGGGASRPGHLLAAAFNPNAEPVAVALPRPPSGTVWRLLVDTARSVPTVQAAGGSNLGAVLPATEHGSYTMGPNSALLLDAVPQTPASVNAPAASAAAAGGPAVPVLPRPPGPAIQPPPGYGMSPAAAAAAARPPPQTYKTRRGGS
;
A
#
# COMPACT_ATOMS: atom_id res chain seq x y z
N ALA A 1 16.94 -15.92 -3.98
CA ALA A 1 16.11 -14.97 -3.20
C ALA A 1 15.58 -13.81 -4.06
N ARG A 2 16.44 -12.94 -4.63
CA ARG A 2 15.99 -11.75 -5.40
C ARG A 2 14.99 -12.04 -6.53
N CYS A 3 15.31 -12.95 -7.45
CA CYS A 3 14.42 -13.27 -8.58
C CYS A 3 13.05 -13.80 -8.13
N GLU A 4 13.00 -14.48 -6.97
CA GLU A 4 11.75 -14.98 -6.42
C GLU A 4 10.90 -13.87 -5.81
N ALA A 5 11.51 -12.95 -5.05
CA ALA A 5 10.80 -11.76 -4.53
C ALA A 5 10.21 -10.93 -5.69
N VAL A 6 11.00 -10.68 -6.74
CA VAL A 6 10.52 -10.03 -7.97
C VAL A 6 9.35 -10.78 -8.59
N ALA A 7 9.45 -12.11 -8.77
CA ALA A 7 8.37 -12.90 -9.34
C ALA A 7 7.07 -12.81 -8.51
N ARG A 8 7.17 -12.88 -7.18
CA ARG A 8 6.03 -12.69 -6.27
C ARG A 8 5.44 -11.29 -6.38
N SER A 9 6.28 -10.26 -6.43
CA SER A 9 5.85 -8.86 -6.57
C SER A 9 5.13 -8.61 -7.90
N LEU A 10 5.60 -9.23 -8.99
CA LEU A 10 4.92 -9.19 -10.29
C LEU A 10 3.55 -9.88 -10.26
N LEU A 11 3.42 -10.99 -9.53
CA LEU A 11 2.11 -11.64 -9.31
C LEU A 11 1.16 -10.71 -8.54
N VAL A 12 1.64 -10.06 -7.46
CA VAL A 12 0.82 -9.06 -6.75
C VAL A 12 0.35 -7.97 -7.71
N ALA A 13 1.26 -7.38 -8.49
CA ALA A 13 0.94 -6.35 -9.48
C ALA A 13 -0.13 -6.82 -10.47
N GLN A 14 0.00 -8.03 -11.02
CA GLN A 14 -0.95 -8.59 -11.97
C GLN A 14 -2.35 -8.78 -11.37
N PHE A 15 -2.43 -9.14 -10.09
CA PHE A 15 -3.71 -9.38 -9.39
C PHE A 15 -4.34 -8.12 -8.80
N VAL A 16 -3.63 -6.99 -8.69
CA VAL A 16 -4.19 -5.69 -8.31
C VAL A 16 -4.43 -4.76 -9.51
N ALA A 17 -3.84 -5.06 -10.66
CA ALA A 17 -4.10 -4.31 -11.89
C ALA A 17 -5.52 -4.55 -12.43
N ALA A 18 -6.04 -3.57 -13.16
CA ALA A 18 -7.25 -3.73 -13.96
C ALA A 18 -7.04 -4.80 -15.05
N GLY A 19 -8.09 -5.54 -15.42
CA GLY A 19 -8.07 -6.54 -16.49
C GLY A 19 -8.24 -7.98 -16.00
N GLN A 20 -7.65 -8.95 -16.71
CA GLN A 20 -7.70 -10.37 -16.33
C GLN A 20 -6.28 -10.91 -16.13
N PRO A 21 -5.91 -11.36 -14.92
CA PRO A 21 -4.59 -11.93 -14.69
C PRO A 21 -4.46 -13.27 -15.44
N LEU A 22 -3.30 -13.47 -16.08
CA LEU A 22 -2.93 -14.70 -16.78
C LEU A 22 -1.64 -15.25 -16.15
N VAL A 23 -1.72 -16.45 -15.60
CA VAL A 23 -0.60 -17.08 -14.89
C VAL A 23 -0.10 -18.27 -15.71
N ALA A 24 1.21 -18.33 -15.97
CA ALA A 24 1.82 -19.45 -16.65
C ALA A 24 1.71 -20.74 -15.82
N ALA A 25 1.38 -21.87 -16.46
CA ALA A 25 1.25 -23.15 -15.78
C ALA A 25 2.54 -23.56 -15.03
N SER A 26 3.71 -23.22 -15.57
CA SER A 26 5.02 -23.45 -14.92
C SER A 26 5.17 -22.69 -13.59
N THR A 27 4.48 -21.55 -13.42
CA THR A 27 4.45 -20.83 -12.14
C THR A 27 3.64 -21.61 -11.11
N LEU A 28 2.53 -22.22 -11.52
CA LEU A 28 1.67 -23.02 -10.65
C LEU A 28 2.28 -24.38 -10.28
N ALA A 29 3.23 -24.89 -11.07
CA ALA A 29 4.00 -26.09 -10.72
C ALA A 29 4.86 -25.91 -9.45
N ARG A 30 5.08 -24.66 -8.99
CA ARG A 30 5.81 -24.36 -7.75
C ARG A 30 4.81 -24.17 -6.59
N PRO A 31 4.82 -25.02 -5.55
CA PRO A 31 3.79 -25.00 -4.50
C PRO A 31 3.61 -23.64 -3.83
N ALA A 32 4.70 -22.97 -3.43
CA ALA A 32 4.62 -21.65 -2.79
C ALA A 32 4.03 -20.56 -3.71
N MET A 33 4.28 -20.62 -5.03
CA MET A 33 3.70 -19.69 -5.99
C MET A 33 2.21 -19.99 -6.22
N ALA A 34 1.83 -21.27 -6.31
CA ALA A 34 0.44 -21.67 -6.43
C ALA A 34 -0.40 -21.21 -5.23
N GLN A 35 0.16 -21.32 -4.02
CA GLN A 35 -0.48 -20.83 -2.79
C GLN A 35 -0.66 -19.30 -2.81
N LEU A 36 0.38 -18.56 -3.20
CA LEU A 36 0.29 -17.10 -3.37
C LEU A 36 -0.77 -16.72 -4.41
N VAL A 37 -0.79 -17.39 -5.58
CA VAL A 37 -1.79 -17.15 -6.62
C VAL A 37 -3.21 -17.43 -6.13
N ALA A 38 -3.41 -18.51 -5.37
CA ALA A 38 -4.71 -18.82 -4.78
C ALA A 38 -5.16 -17.73 -3.79
N ALA A 39 -4.26 -17.24 -2.94
CA ALA A 39 -4.54 -16.14 -2.01
C ALA A 39 -4.87 -14.84 -2.75
N LEU A 40 -4.07 -14.47 -3.75
CA LEU A 40 -4.31 -13.28 -4.59
C LEU A 40 -5.64 -13.38 -5.36
N ALA A 41 -5.98 -14.56 -5.87
CA ALA A 41 -7.26 -14.81 -6.53
C ALA A 41 -8.45 -14.70 -5.57
N ALA A 42 -8.30 -15.10 -4.31
CA ALA A 42 -9.31 -14.91 -3.28
C ALA A 42 -9.51 -13.41 -2.96
N VAL A 43 -8.42 -12.66 -2.80
CA VAL A 43 -8.47 -11.21 -2.57
C VAL A 43 -9.14 -10.50 -3.75
N ARG A 44 -8.68 -10.77 -4.99
CA ARG A 44 -9.23 -10.15 -6.20
C ARG A 44 -10.74 -10.39 -6.33
N ARG A 45 -11.22 -11.60 -6.02
CA ARG A 45 -12.66 -11.92 -6.04
C ARG A 45 -13.46 -11.18 -4.97
N GLY A 46 -12.86 -10.81 -3.85
CA GLY A 46 -13.50 -10.03 -2.80
C GLY A 46 -13.68 -8.55 -3.14
N TYR A 47 -12.97 -8.03 -4.14
CA TYR A 47 -12.92 -6.60 -4.48
C TYR A 47 -13.45 -6.35 -5.89
N ARG A 48 -14.72 -5.95 -6.03
CA ARG A 48 -15.35 -5.71 -7.36
C ARG A 48 -14.60 -4.67 -8.19
N ALA A 49 -14.00 -3.66 -7.56
CA ALA A 49 -13.19 -2.65 -8.24
C ALA A 49 -11.98 -3.25 -9.01
N LEU A 50 -11.50 -4.44 -8.63
CA LEU A 50 -10.44 -5.15 -9.35
C LEU A 50 -10.97 -5.98 -10.52
N LEU A 51 -12.20 -6.50 -10.41
CA LEU A 51 -12.84 -7.33 -11.44
C LEU A 51 -13.51 -6.48 -12.54
N CYS A 52 -14.19 -5.42 -12.11
CA CYS A 52 -14.94 -4.51 -12.95
C CYS A 52 -14.59 -3.08 -12.52
N PRO A 53 -13.38 -2.61 -12.86
CA PRO A 53 -12.97 -1.25 -12.52
C PRO A 53 -13.98 -0.25 -13.10
N PRO A 54 -14.34 0.82 -12.37
CA PRO A 54 -15.18 1.88 -12.91
C PRO A 54 -14.57 2.44 -14.20
N SER A 55 -15.42 2.94 -15.09
CA SER A 55 -14.96 3.69 -16.25
C SER A 55 -14.00 4.81 -15.81
N LEU A 56 -12.99 5.10 -16.64
CA LEU A 56 -12.10 6.25 -16.41
C LEU A 56 -12.85 7.58 -16.33
N THR A 57 -14.06 7.64 -16.90
CA THR A 57 -14.96 8.80 -16.87
C THR A 57 -15.89 8.83 -15.65
N SER A 58 -15.85 7.80 -14.80
CA SER A 58 -16.67 7.74 -13.59
C SER A 58 -16.23 8.79 -12.58
N ALA A 59 -17.18 9.50 -11.98
CA ALA A 59 -16.92 10.39 -10.86
C ALA A 59 -16.47 9.62 -9.60
N ASP A 60 -16.89 8.35 -9.48
CA ASP A 60 -16.54 7.47 -8.37
C ASP A 60 -15.12 6.90 -8.56
N ARG A 61 -14.12 7.71 -8.23
CA ARG A 61 -12.73 7.25 -8.17
C ARG A 61 -12.55 6.30 -6.99
N VAL A 62 -12.46 5.00 -7.30
CA VAL A 62 -12.16 3.96 -6.32
C VAL A 62 -10.66 3.78 -6.08
N LEU A 63 -9.81 4.36 -6.93
CA LEU A 63 -8.36 4.26 -6.83
C LEU A 63 -7.76 5.60 -6.42
N THR A 64 -6.81 5.56 -5.49
CA THR A 64 -6.04 6.74 -5.06
C THR A 64 -4.56 6.37 -4.99
N TRP A 65 -3.72 7.22 -5.55
CA TRP A 65 -2.27 7.09 -5.47
C TRP A 65 -1.74 7.91 -4.31
N HIS A 66 -0.71 7.41 -3.64
CA HIS A 66 -0.11 8.05 -2.47
C HIS A 66 1.39 8.20 -2.66
N SER A 67 1.90 9.34 -2.23
CA SER A 67 3.32 9.54 -1.96
C SER A 67 3.82 8.51 -0.93
N PRO A 68 5.04 7.96 -1.09
CA PRO A 68 5.63 7.07 -0.09
C PRO A 68 6.07 7.81 1.18
N TYR A 69 5.98 9.15 1.23
CA TYR A 69 6.42 9.96 2.36
C TYR A 69 5.30 10.29 3.35
N ALA A 70 5.68 10.52 4.61
CA ALA A 70 4.75 11.00 5.64
C ALA A 70 4.19 12.37 5.26
N GLY A 71 2.87 12.55 5.41
CA GLY A 71 2.14 13.75 4.98
C GLY A 71 1.18 13.51 3.81
N GLY A 72 1.29 12.37 3.14
CA GLY A 72 0.43 12.00 2.02
C GLY A 72 0.75 12.81 0.76
N GLY A 73 -0.23 12.92 -0.13
CA GLY A 73 -0.10 13.60 -1.42
C GLY A 73 0.09 12.64 -2.58
N GLU A 74 0.34 13.19 -3.77
CA GLU A 74 0.53 12.40 -4.99
C GLU A 74 1.95 11.84 -5.09
N PRO A 75 2.15 10.70 -5.78
CA PRO A 75 3.48 10.22 -6.13
C PRO A 75 4.26 11.24 -6.96
N ASP A 76 5.60 11.14 -6.91
CA ASP A 76 6.46 11.91 -7.80
C ASP A 76 6.47 11.30 -9.22
N TRP A 77 5.50 11.72 -10.04
CA TRP A 77 5.39 11.27 -11.43
C TRP A 77 6.51 11.79 -12.33
N ALA A 78 7.18 12.88 -11.95
CA ALA A 78 8.22 13.50 -12.74
C ALA A 78 9.61 12.91 -12.48
N ALA A 79 9.74 12.06 -11.46
CA ALA A 79 11.01 11.56 -10.95
C ALA A 79 11.98 12.72 -10.63
N ALA A 80 11.44 13.82 -10.09
CA ALA A 80 12.21 15.00 -9.73
C ALA A 80 12.89 14.86 -8.34
N ASN A 81 12.37 13.96 -7.50
CA ASN A 81 12.89 13.68 -6.18
C ASN A 81 14.09 12.72 -6.28
N PRO A 82 15.28 13.13 -5.83
CA PRO A 82 16.48 12.30 -5.89
C PRO A 82 16.49 11.14 -4.87
N ASP A 83 15.59 11.15 -3.89
CA ASP A 83 15.49 10.08 -2.91
C ASP A 83 14.86 8.82 -3.55
N TYR A 84 15.55 7.69 -3.42
CA TYR A 84 15.14 6.41 -4.00
C TYR A 84 13.81 5.90 -3.43
N ALA A 85 13.41 6.35 -2.23
CA ALA A 85 12.09 6.03 -1.69
C ALA A 85 10.95 6.57 -2.56
N ALA A 86 11.17 7.65 -3.33
CA ALA A 86 10.20 8.21 -4.27
C ALA A 86 9.83 7.24 -5.41
N ASN A 87 10.68 6.25 -5.69
CA ASN A 87 10.39 5.19 -6.66
C ASN A 87 9.41 4.14 -6.13
N ALA A 88 9.13 4.12 -4.82
CA ALA A 88 8.12 3.25 -4.27
C ALA A 88 6.73 3.76 -4.62
N LEU A 89 5.85 2.85 -5.03
CA LEU A 89 4.46 3.18 -5.35
C LEU A 89 3.55 2.71 -4.23
N VAL A 90 2.64 3.58 -3.80
CA VAL A 90 1.59 3.23 -2.83
C VAL A 90 0.25 3.62 -3.44
N LEU A 91 -0.73 2.72 -3.38
CA LEU A 91 -2.07 2.97 -3.90
C LEU A 91 -3.13 2.32 -3.00
N THR A 92 -4.32 2.90 -2.99
CA THR A 92 -5.49 2.32 -2.33
C THR A 92 -6.63 2.09 -3.31
N ILE A 93 -7.38 1.02 -3.10
CA ILE A 93 -8.52 0.60 -3.92
C ILE A 93 -9.72 0.37 -2.99
N GLY A 94 -10.75 1.21 -3.15
CA GLY A 94 -11.99 1.09 -2.40
C GLY A 94 -12.73 -0.20 -2.75
N GLY A 95 -13.39 -0.80 -1.76
CA GLY A 95 -14.24 -1.99 -1.94
C GLY A 95 -15.47 -1.76 -2.83
N GLY A 96 -15.78 -0.50 -3.14
CA GLY A 96 -16.92 -0.09 -3.95
C GLY A 96 -18.25 -0.54 -3.35
N ALA A 97 -19.29 -0.61 -4.18
CA ALA A 97 -20.62 -1.06 -3.74
C ALA A 97 -20.65 -2.51 -3.23
N SER A 98 -19.72 -3.37 -3.66
CA SER A 98 -19.64 -4.76 -3.18
C SER A 98 -19.13 -4.88 -1.75
N ARG A 99 -18.37 -3.89 -1.29
CA ARG A 99 -17.74 -3.87 0.03
C ARG A 99 -17.63 -2.42 0.55
N PRO A 100 -18.75 -1.79 0.93
CA PRO A 100 -18.72 -0.45 1.49
C PRO A 100 -17.85 -0.41 2.75
N GLY A 101 -17.03 0.64 2.87
CA GLY A 101 -16.12 0.81 4.01
C GLY A 101 -14.85 -0.05 4.00
N HIS A 102 -14.69 -0.96 3.04
CA HIS A 102 -13.42 -1.68 2.86
C HIS A 102 -12.46 -0.89 1.96
N LEU A 103 -11.16 -1.04 2.25
CA LEU A 103 -10.08 -0.42 1.50
C LEU A 103 -8.94 -1.43 1.38
N LEU A 104 -8.48 -1.66 0.17
CA LEU A 104 -7.25 -2.42 -0.10
C LEU A 104 -6.12 -1.42 -0.28
N ALA A 105 -4.97 -1.63 0.34
CA ALA A 105 -3.75 -0.89 0.03
C ALA A 105 -2.72 -1.82 -0.61
N ALA A 106 -2.10 -1.37 -1.69
CA ALA A 106 -0.98 -2.06 -2.32
C ALA A 106 0.22 -1.12 -2.35
N ALA A 107 1.40 -1.66 -2.05
CA ALA A 107 2.65 -0.93 -2.21
C ALA A 107 3.70 -1.77 -2.92
N PHE A 108 4.59 -1.11 -3.67
CA PHE A 108 5.66 -1.74 -4.43
C PHE A 108 6.97 -1.01 -4.18
N ASN A 109 7.98 -1.74 -3.72
CA ASN A 109 9.34 -1.27 -3.59
C ASN A 109 10.19 -1.88 -4.72
N PRO A 110 10.47 -1.14 -5.81
CA PRO A 110 11.32 -1.64 -6.88
C PRO A 110 12.82 -1.62 -6.52
N ASN A 111 13.18 -0.96 -5.42
CA ASN A 111 14.57 -0.75 -5.05
C ASN A 111 15.24 -2.05 -4.56
N ALA A 112 16.56 -2.13 -4.75
CA ALA A 112 17.37 -3.23 -4.24
C ALA A 112 17.59 -3.17 -2.72
N GLU A 113 17.20 -2.07 -2.08
CA GLU A 113 17.31 -1.82 -0.65
C GLU A 113 15.92 -1.76 0.01
N PRO A 114 15.82 -2.05 1.33
CA PRO A 114 14.59 -1.81 2.08
C PRO A 114 14.17 -0.33 2.05
N VAL A 115 12.86 -0.08 1.96
CA VAL A 115 12.29 1.28 1.95
C VAL A 115 11.20 1.37 3.01
N ALA A 116 11.26 2.40 3.86
CA ALA A 116 10.14 2.77 4.71
C ALA A 116 9.15 3.60 3.90
N VAL A 117 7.91 3.12 3.78
CA VAL A 117 6.81 3.84 3.12
C VAL A 117 5.77 4.26 4.14
N ALA A 118 5.27 5.47 4.01
CA ALA A 118 4.09 5.92 4.74
C ALA A 118 2.86 5.15 4.25
N LEU A 119 2.09 4.62 5.19
CA LEU A 119 0.82 3.98 4.86
C LEU A 119 -0.30 5.02 4.90
N PRO A 120 -1.25 4.98 3.94
CA PRO A 120 -2.44 5.81 4.01
C PRO A 120 -3.24 5.44 5.25
N ARG A 121 -3.91 6.43 5.85
CA ARG A 121 -4.75 6.19 7.02
C ARG A 121 -5.88 5.22 6.64
N PRO A 122 -6.10 4.14 7.39
CA PRO A 122 -7.23 3.25 7.13
C PRO A 122 -8.56 4.00 7.42
N PRO A 123 -9.68 3.58 6.83
CA PRO A 123 -11.01 4.12 7.15
C PRO A 123 -11.28 4.14 8.67
N SER A 124 -12.08 5.10 9.14
CA SER A 124 -12.42 5.21 10.56
C SER A 124 -13.00 3.90 11.12
N GLY A 125 -12.50 3.48 12.29
CA GLY A 125 -12.92 2.22 12.92
C GLY A 125 -12.31 0.96 12.29
N THR A 126 -11.31 1.11 11.42
CA THR A 126 -10.59 -0.01 10.81
C THR A 126 -9.09 0.06 11.06
N VAL A 127 -8.43 -1.09 10.91
CA VAL A 127 -6.98 -1.26 11.03
C VAL A 127 -6.46 -2.02 9.83
N TRP A 128 -5.18 -1.82 9.51
CA TRP A 128 -4.54 -2.55 8.43
C TRP A 128 -4.24 -4.00 8.83
N ARG A 129 -4.72 -4.95 8.03
CA ARG A 129 -4.36 -6.36 8.09
C ARG A 129 -3.42 -6.71 6.95
N LEU A 130 -2.29 -7.34 7.27
CA LEU A 130 -1.29 -7.75 6.30
C LEU A 130 -1.73 -8.98 5.51
N LEU A 131 -2.15 -8.83 4.26
CA LEU A 131 -2.52 -9.96 3.40
C LEU A 131 -1.28 -10.62 2.78
N VAL A 132 -0.39 -9.82 2.21
CA VAL A 132 0.80 -10.29 1.49
C VAL A 132 1.98 -9.37 1.78
N ASP A 133 3.14 -9.95 2.10
CA ASP A 133 4.44 -9.30 2.04
C ASP A 133 5.38 -10.24 1.27
N THR A 134 5.81 -9.83 0.08
CA THR A 134 6.64 -10.70 -0.78
C THR A 134 8.10 -10.77 -0.35
N ALA A 135 8.55 -9.88 0.54
CA ALA A 135 9.88 -9.95 1.16
C ALA A 135 9.95 -11.04 2.24
N ARG A 136 8.81 -11.40 2.84
CA ARG A 136 8.70 -12.47 3.83
C ARG A 136 8.50 -13.83 3.14
N SER A 137 8.86 -14.90 3.83
CA SER A 137 8.48 -16.25 3.40
C SER A 137 6.95 -16.35 3.34
N VAL A 138 6.41 -16.95 2.28
CA VAL A 138 4.95 -17.15 2.15
C VAL A 138 4.48 -17.96 3.36
N PRO A 139 3.51 -17.48 4.16
CA PRO A 139 2.93 -18.29 5.22
C PRO A 139 2.35 -19.55 4.60
N THR A 140 2.82 -20.73 5.03
CA THR A 140 2.29 -22.00 4.54
C THR A 140 0.79 -22.10 4.86
N VAL A 141 0.02 -22.64 3.92
CA VAL A 141 -1.46 -22.66 3.90
C VAL A 141 -2.13 -23.29 5.12
N GLN A 142 -1.41 -23.92 6.04
CA GLN A 142 -1.95 -24.28 7.36
C GLN A 142 -2.39 -23.06 8.19
N ALA A 143 -1.96 -21.84 7.84
CA ALA A 143 -2.49 -20.59 8.38
C ALA A 143 -3.66 -20.00 7.55
N ALA A 144 -3.96 -20.54 6.37
CA ALA A 144 -4.88 -19.96 5.37
C ALA A 144 -6.16 -20.81 5.14
N GLY A 145 -6.48 -21.72 6.06
CA GLY A 145 -7.76 -22.44 6.10
C GLY A 145 -8.91 -21.68 6.79
N GLY A 146 -8.65 -20.46 7.27
CA GLY A 146 -9.65 -19.60 7.92
C GLY A 146 -9.89 -18.33 7.11
N SER A 147 -11.04 -17.71 7.30
CA SER A 147 -11.47 -16.39 6.78
C SER A 147 -10.55 -15.20 7.13
N ASN A 148 -9.34 -15.47 7.64
CA ASN A 148 -8.37 -14.53 8.18
C ASN A 148 -7.01 -14.73 7.51
N LEU A 149 -6.91 -14.39 6.23
CA LEU A 149 -5.59 -14.13 5.63
C LEU A 149 -5.01 -12.89 6.33
N GLY A 150 -3.95 -13.08 7.10
CA GLY A 150 -3.12 -11.99 7.59
C GLY A 150 -3.24 -11.64 9.06
N ALA A 151 -2.09 -11.32 9.67
CA ALA A 151 -2.05 -10.67 10.98
C ALA A 151 -2.43 -9.19 10.84
N VAL A 152 -3.17 -8.66 11.83
CA VAL A 152 -3.34 -7.21 11.96
C VAL A 152 -1.95 -6.61 12.20
N LEU A 153 -1.62 -5.54 11.48
CA LEU A 153 -0.37 -4.83 11.70
C LEU A 153 -0.33 -4.29 13.14
N PRO A 154 0.82 -4.30 13.81
CA PRO A 154 0.94 -3.65 15.12
C PRO A 154 0.68 -2.15 14.97
N ALA A 155 0.15 -1.50 16.01
CA ALA A 155 -0.22 -0.07 15.96
C ALA A 155 0.93 0.84 15.52
N THR A 156 2.17 0.47 15.84
CA THR A 156 3.40 1.17 15.43
C THR A 156 3.60 1.21 13.92
N GLU A 157 3.02 0.25 13.19
CA GLU A 157 3.14 0.12 11.73
C GLU A 157 1.93 0.68 10.97
N HIS A 158 0.91 1.23 11.65
CA HIS A 158 -0.30 1.73 10.95
C HIS A 158 -0.07 3.00 10.15
N GLY A 159 0.99 3.76 10.45
CA GLY A 159 1.38 4.97 9.73
C GLY A 159 2.58 4.79 8.80
N SER A 160 3.37 3.74 8.97
CA SER A 160 4.58 3.50 8.18
C SER A 160 4.94 2.01 8.20
N TYR A 161 5.43 1.49 7.09
CA TYR A 161 5.85 0.10 6.96
C TYR A 161 7.19 0.00 6.22
N THR A 162 8.11 -0.79 6.75
CA THR A 162 9.40 -1.05 6.07
C THR A 162 9.27 -2.23 5.14
N MET A 163 9.24 -1.94 3.84
CA MET A 163 9.22 -2.93 2.79
C MET A 163 10.63 -3.47 2.53
N GLY A 164 10.74 -4.78 2.35
CA GLY A 164 12.00 -5.38 1.90
C GLY A 164 12.35 -5.00 0.45
N PRO A 165 13.54 -5.40 -0.02
CA PRO A 165 13.99 -5.07 -1.37
C PRO A 165 13.19 -5.83 -2.46
N ASN A 166 12.93 -5.18 -3.59
CA ASN A 166 12.18 -5.73 -4.74
C ASN A 166 10.81 -6.35 -4.35
N SER A 167 10.16 -5.79 -3.33
CA SER A 167 9.00 -6.41 -2.69
C SER A 167 7.69 -5.69 -3.00
N ALA A 168 6.59 -6.37 -2.70
CA ALA A 168 5.23 -5.85 -2.76
C ALA A 168 4.51 -6.16 -1.45
N LEU A 169 3.66 -5.24 -1.05
CA LEU A 169 2.84 -5.29 0.14
C LEU A 169 1.37 -5.21 -0.27
N LEU A 170 0.51 -6.02 0.35
CA LEU A 170 -0.93 -5.95 0.19
C LEU A 170 -1.60 -5.95 1.56
N LEU A 171 -2.43 -4.95 1.83
CA LEU A 171 -3.12 -4.74 3.11
C LEU A 171 -4.62 -4.62 2.90
N ASP A 172 -5.38 -5.10 3.87
CA ASP A 172 -6.85 -5.02 3.91
C ASP A 172 -7.27 -4.19 5.12
N ALA A 173 -8.13 -3.20 4.93
CA ALA A 173 -8.76 -2.50 6.03
C ALA A 173 -9.86 -3.39 6.62
N VAL A 174 -9.67 -3.78 7.88
CA VAL A 174 -10.63 -4.62 8.62
C VAL A 174 -11.15 -3.89 9.85
N PRO A 175 -12.40 -4.14 10.27
CA PRO A 175 -12.94 -3.55 11.50
C PRO A 175 -12.00 -3.77 12.69
N GLN A 176 -11.75 -2.71 13.44
CA GLN A 176 -10.98 -2.76 14.67
C GLN A 176 -11.80 -3.49 15.73
N THR A 177 -11.41 -4.72 16.08
CA THR A 177 -12.01 -5.45 17.19
C THR A 177 -11.23 -5.18 18.48
N PRO A 178 -11.83 -5.27 19.68
CA PRO A 178 -11.11 -5.05 20.94
C PRO A 178 -9.86 -5.94 21.09
N ALA A 179 -9.91 -7.16 20.54
CA ALA A 179 -8.78 -8.09 20.50
C ALA A 179 -7.61 -7.60 19.62
N SER A 180 -7.89 -6.83 18.56
CA SER A 180 -6.86 -6.29 17.66
C SER A 180 -6.00 -5.18 18.28
N VAL A 181 -6.49 -4.54 19.35
CA VAL A 181 -5.78 -3.46 20.06
C VAL A 181 -4.72 -4.01 21.02
N ASN A 182 -4.91 -5.24 21.51
CA ASN A 182 -4.08 -5.86 22.54
C ASN A 182 -3.25 -7.05 22.02
N ALA A 183 -3.20 -7.28 20.70
CA ALA A 183 -2.38 -8.35 20.15
C ALA A 183 -0.90 -8.04 20.40
N PRO A 184 -0.17 -8.84 21.20
CA PRO A 184 1.25 -8.63 21.39
C PRO A 184 1.95 -8.78 20.05
N ALA A 185 2.87 -7.87 19.74
CA ALA A 185 3.71 -7.96 18.56
C ALA A 185 4.42 -9.32 18.58
N ALA A 186 3.97 -10.27 17.75
CA ALA A 186 4.66 -11.52 17.54
C ALA A 186 5.97 -11.18 16.84
N SER A 187 6.99 -10.93 17.65
CA SER A 187 8.34 -10.58 17.23
C SER A 187 8.83 -11.63 16.23
N ALA A 188 9.30 -11.15 15.08
CA ALA A 188 9.98 -11.93 14.05
C ALA A 188 11.37 -12.36 14.54
N ALA A 189 11.45 -13.10 15.64
CA ALA A 189 12.66 -13.66 16.19
C ALA A 189 12.71 -15.16 15.88
N ALA A 190 13.09 -15.49 14.64
CA ALA A 190 13.55 -16.83 14.27
C ALA A 190 14.83 -16.70 13.43
N ALA A 191 15.88 -16.16 14.04
CA ALA A 191 17.28 -16.33 13.65
C ALA A 191 18.13 -16.12 14.90
N GLY A 192 18.18 -17.13 15.77
CA GLY A 192 19.05 -17.14 16.93
C GLY A 192 20.51 -17.32 16.51
N GLY A 193 21.28 -16.24 16.48
CA GLY A 193 22.73 -16.26 16.65
C GLY A 193 23.08 -15.91 18.10
N PRO A 194 24.20 -16.42 18.67
CA PRO A 194 24.54 -16.18 20.07
C PRO A 194 24.79 -14.69 20.32
N ALA A 195 24.18 -14.18 21.39
CA ALA A 195 24.22 -12.79 21.80
C ALA A 195 25.62 -12.36 22.24
N VAL A 196 26.16 -11.32 21.60
CA VAL A 196 27.34 -10.59 22.07
C VAL A 196 26.86 -9.48 23.03
N PRO A 197 27.47 -9.29 24.20
CA PRO A 197 27.07 -8.22 25.12
C PRO A 197 27.38 -6.85 24.52
N VAL A 198 26.34 -6.02 24.38
CA VAL A 198 26.44 -4.64 23.89
C VAL A 198 26.81 -3.71 25.05
N LEU A 199 27.97 -3.05 24.95
CA LEU A 199 28.39 -1.98 25.86
C LEU A 199 27.56 -0.69 25.63
N PRO A 200 27.34 0.13 26.67
CA PRO A 200 26.51 1.33 26.57
C PRO A 200 27.13 2.38 25.62
N ARG A 201 26.30 2.89 24.71
CA ARG A 201 26.66 3.87 23.68
C ARG A 201 26.73 5.28 24.29
N PRO A 202 27.76 6.09 23.97
CA PRO A 202 27.82 7.48 24.41
C PRO A 202 26.77 8.36 23.71
N PRO A 203 26.36 9.49 24.32
CA PRO A 203 25.36 10.39 23.77
C PRO A 203 25.86 11.07 22.48
N GLY A 204 25.05 11.01 21.42
CA GLY A 204 25.32 11.70 20.15
C GLY A 204 24.92 13.19 20.19
N PRO A 205 25.48 14.03 19.30
CA PRO A 205 25.18 15.45 19.25
C PRO A 205 23.76 15.72 18.74
N ALA A 206 23.19 16.86 19.18
CA ALA A 206 21.85 17.30 18.83
C ALA A 206 21.72 17.57 17.31
N ILE A 207 20.75 16.91 16.67
CA ILE A 207 20.40 17.12 15.27
C ILE A 207 19.50 18.36 15.20
N GLN A 208 20.00 19.44 14.57
CA GLN A 208 19.17 20.56 14.14
C GLN A 208 18.33 20.13 12.92
N PRO A 209 17.02 20.42 12.88
CA PRO A 209 16.22 20.20 11.68
C PRO A 209 16.67 21.15 10.55
N PRO A 210 16.64 20.71 9.28
CA PRO A 210 17.00 21.56 8.16
C PRO A 210 16.04 22.76 8.01
N PRO A 211 16.53 23.92 7.51
CA PRO A 211 15.70 25.11 7.33
C PRO A 211 14.58 24.85 6.31
N GLY A 212 13.38 25.29 6.68
CA GLY A 212 12.15 25.06 5.92
C GLY A 212 12.19 25.60 4.50
N TYR A 213 11.73 24.78 3.55
CA TYR A 213 11.33 25.24 2.23
C TYR A 213 9.92 25.82 2.34
N GLY A 214 9.85 27.15 2.36
CA GLY A 214 8.60 27.89 2.21
C GLY A 214 7.93 27.57 0.87
N MET A 215 6.61 27.52 0.89
CA MET A 215 5.80 27.44 -0.33
C MET A 215 6.15 28.61 -1.25
N SER A 216 6.46 28.33 -2.51
CA SER A 216 6.67 29.37 -3.52
C SER A 216 5.36 30.14 -3.76
N PRO A 217 5.38 31.50 -3.84
CA PRO A 217 4.19 32.34 -4.03
C PRO A 217 3.38 32.03 -5.30
N ALA A 218 3.96 31.30 -6.26
CA ALA A 218 3.29 30.89 -7.49
C ALA A 218 2.16 29.87 -7.26
N ALA A 219 2.22 29.06 -6.20
CA ALA A 219 1.18 28.08 -5.88
C ALA A 219 -0.07 28.70 -5.24
N ALA A 220 0.06 29.85 -4.56
CA ALA A 220 -1.06 30.55 -3.94
C ALA A 220 -1.95 31.29 -4.97
N ALA A 221 -1.38 31.70 -6.11
CA ALA A 221 -2.11 32.44 -7.14
C ALA A 221 -3.06 31.55 -7.99
N ALA A 222 -2.85 30.24 -8.01
CA ALA A 222 -3.73 29.31 -8.74
C ALA A 222 -5.06 29.04 -8.01
N ALA A 223 -5.14 29.29 -6.70
CA ALA A 223 -6.34 29.08 -5.89
C ALA A 223 -7.32 30.28 -5.90
N ALA A 224 -6.94 31.40 -6.52
CA ALA A 224 -7.73 32.65 -6.51
C ALA A 224 -8.46 32.95 -7.84
N ARG A 225 -8.53 32.00 -8.78
CA ARG A 225 -9.30 32.20 -10.02
C ARG A 225 -10.79 31.94 -9.77
N PRO A 226 -11.69 32.93 -9.92
CA PRO A 226 -13.12 32.70 -9.88
C PRO A 226 -13.55 31.82 -11.08
N PRO A 227 -14.58 30.98 -10.92
CA PRO A 227 -15.08 30.14 -12.00
C PRO A 227 -15.61 30.99 -13.16
N PRO A 228 -15.49 30.51 -14.42
CA PRO A 228 -16.05 31.19 -15.58
C PRO A 228 -17.57 31.31 -15.44
N GLN A 229 -18.10 32.53 -15.58
CA GLN A 229 -19.54 32.77 -15.56
C GLN A 229 -20.20 32.12 -16.77
N THR A 230 -21.13 31.20 -16.50
CA THR A 230 -22.02 30.62 -17.51
C THR A 230 -23.09 31.64 -17.88
N TYR A 231 -22.98 32.21 -19.08
CA TYR A 231 -24.01 33.05 -19.66
C TYR A 231 -25.24 32.19 -20.00
N LYS A 232 -26.34 32.37 -19.26
CA LYS A 232 -27.65 31.82 -19.65
C LYS A 232 -28.21 32.65 -20.80
N THR A 233 -28.18 32.11 -22.01
CA THR A 233 -28.88 32.69 -23.16
C THR A 233 -30.39 32.52 -22.96
N ARG A 234 -31.05 33.59 -22.49
CA ARG A 234 -32.50 33.72 -22.40
C ARG A 234 -33.06 33.84 -23.82
N ARG A 235 -33.55 32.74 -24.42
CA ARG A 235 -34.45 32.84 -25.57
C ARG A 235 -35.84 33.24 -25.06
N GLY A 236 -36.15 34.51 -25.20
CA GLY A 236 -37.51 35.02 -25.16
C GLY A 236 -38.27 34.54 -26.40
N GLY A 237 -39.54 34.22 -26.20
CA GLY A 237 -40.45 33.90 -27.27
C GLY A 237 -41.06 35.14 -27.93
N SER A 238 -41.53 34.91 -29.13
CA SER A 238 -42.69 35.52 -29.78
C SER A 238 -43.03 34.63 -30.97
#